data_AF-W1VXY2-F1
#
_entry.id   AF-W1VXY2-F1
#
_cell.length_a   1.000
_cell.length_b   1.000
_cell.length_c   1.000
_cell.angle_alpha   90.00
_cell.angle_beta   90.00
_cell.angle_gamma   90.00
#
_symmetry.space_group_name_H-M   'P 1'
#
loop_
_entity.id
_entity.type
_entity.pdbx_description
1 polymer ?
#
loop_
_entity_poly.entity_id
_entity_poly.type
_entity_poly.pdbx_seq_one_letter_code
_entity_poly.pdbx_strand_id
1 'polypeptide(L)' 'VTVGADMLLNQNIAAYAALSQAENTTNNSDYLYTMGVSARF' A
#
# COMPACT_ATOMS: atom_id res chain seq x y z
N VAL A 1 2.33 -7.28 -9.15
CA VAL A 1 1.98 -7.85 -7.82
C VAL A 1 1.88 -6.74 -6.79
N THR A 2 1.01 -6.87 -5.79
CA THR A 2 0.89 -5.87 -4.71
C THR A 2 0.81 -6.61 -3.39
N VAL A 3 1.61 -6.18 -2.42
CA VAL A 3 1.60 -6.69 -1.05
C VAL A 3 1.49 -5.51 -0.09
N GLY A 4 0.74 -5.67 0.98
CA GLY A 4 0.53 -4.61 1.96
C GLY A 4 -0.06 -5.14 3.23
N ALA A 5 -0.04 -4.29 4.25
CA ALA A 5 -0.62 -4.58 5.55
C ALA A 5 -1.36 -3.35 6.07
N ASP A 6 -2.53 -3.59 6.64
CA ASP A 6 -3.28 -2.62 7.43
C ASP A 6 -3.05 -2.85 8.93
N MET A 7 -3.03 -1.77 9.69
CA MET A 7 -2.90 -1.75 11.13
C MET A 7 -4.02 -0.90 11.70
N LEU A 8 -4.95 -1.54 12.43
CA LEU A 8 -6.01 -0.84 13.14
C LEU A 8 -5.42 -0.14 14.37
N LEU A 9 -5.51 1.20 14.43
CA LEU A 9 -5.13 1.97 15.62
C LEU A 9 -6.34 2.11 16.57
N ASN A 10 -7.52 2.28 16.02
CA ASN A 10 -8.80 2.27 16.74
C ASN A 10 -9.95 1.92 15.77
N GLN A 11 -11.18 1.83 16.29
CA GLN A 11 -12.40 1.52 15.53
C GLN A 11 -12.57 2.39 14.26
N ASN A 12 -12.06 3.62 14.28
CA ASN A 12 -12.27 4.65 13.27
C ASN A 12 -11.02 4.95 12.43
N ILE A 13 -9.84 4.47 12.83
CA ILE A 13 -8.56 4.82 12.23
C ILE A 13 -7.70 3.58 12.02
N ALA A 14 -7.22 3.42 10.79
CA ALA A 14 -6.25 2.41 10.41
C ALA A 14 -5.10 3.04 9.62
N ALA A 15 -3.87 2.64 9.91
CA ALA A 15 -2.72 2.92 9.07
C ALA A 15 -2.54 1.80 8.05
N TYR A 16 -2.03 2.11 6.87
CA TYR A 16 -1.71 1.10 5.86
C TYR A 16 -0.38 1.40 5.19
N ALA A 17 0.30 0.33 4.78
CA ALA A 17 1.47 0.39 3.93
C ALA A 17 1.33 -0.68 2.83
N ALA A 18 1.66 -0.33 1.60
CA ALA A 18 1.66 -1.26 0.49
C ALA A 18 2.83 -1.00 -0.47
N LEU A 19 3.36 -2.09 -1.00
CA LEU A 19 4.35 -2.13 -2.07
C LEU A 19 3.68 -2.77 -3.29
N SER A 20 3.70 -2.06 -4.41
CA SER A 20 3.23 -2.56 -5.69
C SER A 20 4.39 -2.64 -6.68
N GLN A 21 4.57 -3.80 -7.28
CA GLN A 21 5.47 -4.00 -8.41
C GLN A 21 4.63 -4.22 -9.66
N ALA A 22 4.78 -3.35 -10.66
CA ALA A 22 4.22 -3.52 -11.98
C ALA A 22 5.35 -3.80 -12.97
N GLU A 23 5.24 -4.87 -13.75
CA GLU A 23 6.17 -5.12 -14.85
C GLU A 23 5.71 -4.34 -16.08
N ASN A 24 6.54 -3.42 -16.54
CA ASN A 24 6.25 -2.59 -17.71
C ASN A 24 7.37 -2.80 -18.74
N THR A 25 7.15 -3.76 -19.64
CA THR A 25 8.08 -4.21 -20.70
C THR A 25 9.42 -4.82 -20.24
N THR A 26 10.04 -5.55 -21.17
CA THR A 26 11.09 -6.59 -21.04
C THR A 26 12.27 -6.32 -20.10
N ASN A 27 12.51 -5.09 -19.63
CA ASN A 27 13.64 -4.77 -18.76
C ASN A 27 13.33 -3.79 -17.61
N ASN A 28 12.06 -3.41 -17.37
CA ASN A 28 11.75 -2.42 -16.33
C ASN A 28 10.61 -2.89 -15.41
N SER A 29 10.91 -2.96 -14.11
CA SER A 29 9.92 -3.17 -13.06
C SER A 29 9.68 -1.84 -12.35
N ASP A 30 8.44 -1.36 -12.40
CA ASP A 30 8.00 -0.18 -11.68
C ASP A 30 7.63 -0.59 -10.25
N TYR A 31 8.33 -0.02 -9.27
CA TYR A 31 8.05 -0.23 -7.84
C TYR A 31 7.42 1.02 -7.23
N LEU A 32 6.21 0.88 -6.70
CA LEU A 32 5.48 1.92 -6.01
C LEU A 32 5.36 1.59 -4.53
N TYR A 33 5.79 2.51 -3.67
CA TYR A 33 5.56 2.43 -2.23
C TYR A 33 4.50 3.44 -1.81
N THR A 34 3.46 2.98 -1.12
CA THR A 34 2.40 3.83 -0.59
C THR A 34 2.22 3.59 0.90
N MET A 35 2.10 4.67 1.66
CA MET A 35 1.77 4.64 3.08
C MET A 35 0.73 5.70 3.35
N GLY A 36 -0.20 5.41 4.24
CA GLY A 36 -1.21 6.37 4.62
C GLY A 36 -1.97 5.99 5.87
N VAL A 37 -2.86 6.88 6.25
CA VAL A 37 -3.80 6.67 7.36
C VAL A 37 -5.19 6.86 6.79
N SER A 38 -6.06 5.91 7.06
CA SER A 38 -7.48 5.95 6.73
C SER A 38 -8.28 6.27 8.01
N ALA A 39 -9.24 7.18 7.89
CA ALA A 39 -10.16 7.52 8.95
C ALA A 39 -11.61 7.42 8.43
N ARG A 40 -12.50 6.87 9.25
CA ARG A 40 -13.95 6.78 8.97
C ARG A 40 -14.72 7.51 10.07
N PHE A 41 -15.50 8.50 9.63
CA PHE A 41 -16.32 9.40 10.46
C PHE A 41 -17.80 9.09 10.28
#